data_AF-D3BRZ7-F1
#
_entry.id   AF-D3BRZ7-F1
#
_cell.length_a   1.000
_cell.length_b   1.000
_cell.length_c   1.000
_cell.angle_alpha   90.00
_cell.angle_beta   90.00
_cell.angle_gamma   90.00
#
_symmetry.space_group_name_H-M   'P 1'
#
loop_
_entity.id
_entity.type
_entity.pdbx_description
1 polymer ?
#
loop_
_entity_poly.entity_id
_entity_poly.type
_entity_poly.pdbx_seq_one_letter_code
_entity_poly.pdbx_strand_id
1 'polypeptide(L)'
;MTNLQLLLKSVELNPTNEEIYISMLVYARTESLTLNNGETLSYKQILLKIISLNPRIPGMYFDLATKLKDNFESITLLSGEKMNKQKLILHAIKLDPNEWESYLLLANSLEGQEATVELANGRRMNKMQLYLQTIKLNPYVESPYIGIAKEMKRHDAIRLPSGEVATKRQIFLKAIHINPTHDCIYYNILEDLQDWETITLLSGRVMTKHFFPDTETILLPSGENMTKRHLMQTFEFVQDRYHQSQYLHFH
;
A
#
# COMPACT_ATOMS: atom_id res chain seq x y z
N MET A 1 12.42 -27.20 -25.36
CA MET A 1 13.11 -26.25 -24.45
C MET A 1 12.07 -25.23 -24.00
N THR A 2 11.88 -25.02 -22.70
CA THR A 2 10.88 -24.07 -22.17
C THR A 2 11.42 -22.64 -22.15
N ASN A 3 10.55 -21.63 -22.05
CA ASN A 3 10.99 -20.23 -21.88
C ASN A 3 11.91 -20.05 -20.67
N LEU A 4 11.65 -20.76 -19.57
CA LEU A 4 12.52 -20.75 -18.40
C LEU A 4 13.91 -21.37 -18.70
N GLN A 5 13.97 -22.49 -19.42
CA GLN A 5 15.26 -23.10 -19.81
C GLN A 5 16.08 -22.18 -20.72
N LEU A 6 15.43 -21.48 -21.66
CA LEU A 6 16.08 -20.48 -22.49
C LEU A 6 16.59 -19.30 -21.64
N LEU A 7 15.78 -18.82 -20.69
CA LEU A 7 16.16 -17.74 -19.80
C LEU A 7 17.37 -18.10 -18.93
N LEU A 8 17.39 -19.31 -18.34
CA LEU A 8 18.51 -19.81 -17.56
C LEU A 8 19.78 -19.94 -18.42
N LYS A 9 19.65 -20.40 -19.68
CA LYS A 9 20.77 -20.45 -20.61
C LYS A 9 21.30 -19.06 -20.95
N SER A 10 20.43 -18.06 -21.05
CA SER A 10 20.83 -16.67 -21.28
C SER A 10 21.68 -16.11 -20.12
N VAL A 11 21.38 -16.48 -18.86
CA VAL A 11 22.21 -16.08 -17.69
C VAL A 11 23.64 -16.62 -17.84
N GLU A 12 23.83 -17.86 -18.28
CA GLU A 12 25.16 -18.42 -18.50
C GLU A 12 25.94 -17.68 -19.59
N LEU A 13 25.25 -17.30 -20.67
CA LEU A 13 25.86 -16.65 -21.82
C LEU A 13 26.18 -15.17 -21.54
N ASN A 14 25.36 -14.50 -20.74
CA ASN A 14 25.54 -13.10 -20.40
C ASN A 14 25.04 -12.78 -18.98
N PRO A 15 25.84 -13.06 -17.94
CA PRO A 15 25.46 -12.84 -16.53
C PRO A 15 25.44 -11.37 -16.11
N THR A 16 25.72 -10.45 -17.03
CA THR A 16 25.75 -9.00 -16.79
C THR A 16 24.56 -8.25 -17.39
N ASN A 17 23.68 -8.94 -18.11
CA ASN A 17 22.47 -8.33 -18.68
C ASN A 17 21.33 -8.33 -17.66
N GLU A 18 20.95 -7.15 -17.18
CA GLU A 18 19.91 -6.97 -16.18
C GLU A 18 18.52 -7.41 -16.67
N GLU A 19 18.22 -7.32 -17.97
CA GLU A 19 16.92 -7.69 -18.54
C GLU A 19 16.60 -9.19 -18.37
N ILE A 20 17.65 -10.02 -18.34
CA ILE A 20 17.52 -11.45 -18.05
C ILE A 20 17.03 -11.63 -16.62
N TYR A 21 17.64 -10.93 -15.66
CA TYR A 21 17.23 -11.00 -14.26
C TYR A 21 15.85 -10.38 -14.02
N ILE A 22 15.50 -9.29 -14.72
CA ILE A 22 14.15 -8.72 -14.70
C ILE A 22 13.13 -9.77 -15.16
N SER A 23 13.41 -10.46 -16.27
CA SER A 23 12.56 -11.55 -16.75
C SER A 23 12.46 -12.71 -15.75
N MET A 24 13.52 -12.98 -14.98
CA MET A 24 13.52 -14.01 -13.93
C MET A 24 12.55 -13.68 -12.78
N LEU A 25 12.28 -12.41 -12.48
CA LEU A 25 11.32 -12.03 -11.44
C LEU A 25 9.92 -12.59 -11.72
N VAL A 26 9.52 -12.67 -13.00
CA VAL A 26 8.23 -13.25 -13.44
C VAL A 26 8.12 -14.74 -13.10
N TYR A 27 9.25 -15.44 -13.10
CA TYR A 27 9.33 -16.88 -12.84
C TYR A 27 9.58 -17.22 -11.38
N ALA A 28 10.33 -16.39 -10.66
CA ALA A 28 10.64 -16.59 -9.24
C ALA A 28 9.38 -16.53 -8.36
N ARG A 29 8.29 -15.88 -8.86
CA ARG A 29 6.92 -15.71 -8.36
C ARG A 29 6.72 -15.33 -6.88
N THR A 30 7.48 -15.87 -5.93
CA THR A 30 7.65 -15.38 -4.55
C THR A 30 8.83 -15.99 -3.78
N GLU A 31 9.47 -17.06 -4.25
CA GLU A 31 10.40 -17.83 -3.42
C GLU A 31 11.83 -17.77 -3.95
N SER A 32 12.12 -18.53 -5.00
CA SER A 32 13.47 -18.61 -5.55
C SER A 32 13.49 -19.22 -6.95
N LEU A 33 14.64 -19.12 -7.61
CA LEU A 33 14.91 -19.68 -8.92
C LEU A 33 16.28 -20.37 -8.90
N THR A 34 16.33 -21.63 -9.31
CA THR A 34 17.60 -22.37 -9.43
C THR A 34 18.17 -22.20 -10.84
N LEU A 35 19.40 -21.70 -10.90
CA LEU A 35 20.21 -21.56 -12.11
C LEU A 35 20.76 -22.92 -12.55
N ASN A 36 21.19 -23.02 -13.82
CA ASN A 36 21.76 -24.25 -14.37
C ASN A 36 23.10 -24.67 -13.71
N ASN A 37 23.80 -23.74 -13.08
CA ASN A 37 25.01 -24.03 -12.28
C ASN A 37 24.68 -24.59 -10.88
N GLY A 38 23.40 -24.79 -10.55
CA GLY A 38 22.91 -25.27 -9.26
C GLY A 38 22.70 -24.19 -8.19
N GLU A 39 23.03 -22.93 -8.47
CA GLU A 39 22.80 -21.81 -7.55
C GLU A 39 21.32 -21.46 -7.48
N THR A 40 20.76 -21.38 -6.27
CA THR A 40 19.37 -20.95 -6.07
C THR A 40 19.33 -19.50 -5.61
N LEU A 41 18.74 -18.63 -6.42
CA LEU A 41 18.57 -17.22 -6.14
C LEU A 41 17.15 -16.95 -5.62
N SER A 42 17.05 -16.42 -4.40
CA SER A 42 15.80 -15.88 -3.88
C SER A 42 15.34 -14.64 -4.65
N TYR A 43 14.05 -14.29 -4.55
CA TYR A 43 13.52 -13.06 -5.14
C TYR A 43 14.31 -11.81 -4.72
N LYS A 44 14.67 -11.69 -3.43
CA LYS A 44 15.52 -10.59 -2.91
C LYS A 44 16.91 -10.57 -3.56
N GLN A 45 17.53 -11.74 -3.76
CA GLN A 45 18.85 -11.83 -4.42
C GLN A 45 18.79 -11.45 -5.89
N ILE A 46 17.70 -11.79 -6.61
CA ILE A 46 17.49 -11.36 -7.99
C ILE A 46 17.37 -9.83 -8.05
N LEU A 47 16.57 -9.21 -7.17
CA LEU A 47 16.48 -7.75 -7.09
C LEU A 47 17.84 -7.08 -6.79
N LEU A 48 18.61 -7.61 -5.83
CA LEU A 48 19.95 -7.11 -5.50
C LEU A 48 20.91 -7.21 -6.69
N LYS A 49 20.82 -8.30 -7.47
CA LYS A 49 21.61 -8.48 -8.69
C LYS A 49 21.23 -7.43 -9.73
N ILE A 50 19.94 -7.19 -9.97
CA ILE A 50 19.47 -6.16 -10.91
C ILE A 50 19.98 -4.77 -10.48
N ILE A 51 19.82 -4.40 -9.20
CA ILE A 51 20.30 -3.11 -8.68
C ILE A 51 21.82 -2.96 -8.87
N SER A 52 22.60 -4.03 -8.69
CA SER A 52 24.05 -3.98 -8.90
C SER A 52 24.47 -3.79 -10.35
N LEU A 53 23.67 -4.29 -11.29
CA LEU A 53 23.91 -4.15 -12.73
C LEU A 53 23.41 -2.79 -13.23
N ASN A 54 22.22 -2.37 -12.77
CA ASN A 54 21.58 -1.13 -13.14
C ASN A 54 20.89 -0.47 -11.92
N PRO A 55 21.57 0.46 -11.22
CA PRO A 55 21.05 1.09 -10.01
C PRO A 55 20.02 2.19 -10.29
N ARG A 56 19.58 2.37 -11.55
CA ARG A 56 18.67 3.45 -11.96
C ARG A 56 17.24 2.98 -12.16
N ILE A 57 16.90 1.75 -11.76
CA ILE A 57 15.55 1.18 -11.90
C ILE A 57 14.79 1.41 -10.58
N PRO A 58 13.88 2.39 -10.48
CA PRO A 58 13.19 2.74 -9.24
C PRO A 58 12.41 1.57 -8.65
N GLY A 59 11.73 0.81 -9.53
CA GLY A 59 10.91 -0.34 -9.17
C GLY A 59 11.65 -1.41 -8.36
N MET A 60 12.96 -1.59 -8.59
CA MET A 60 13.74 -2.58 -7.84
C MET A 60 13.91 -2.19 -6.36
N TYR A 61 14.08 -0.91 -6.07
CA TYR A 61 14.16 -0.41 -4.70
C TYR A 61 12.80 -0.46 -4.01
N PHE A 62 11.73 -0.11 -4.73
CA PHE A 62 10.36 -0.25 -4.26
C PHE A 62 10.04 -1.71 -3.92
N ASP A 63 10.28 -2.64 -4.85
CA ASP A 63 10.03 -4.07 -4.65
C ASP A 63 10.85 -4.59 -3.48
N LEU A 64 12.11 -4.20 -3.35
CA LEU A 64 12.94 -4.61 -2.21
C LEU A 64 12.36 -4.10 -0.88
N ALA A 65 11.85 -2.87 -0.85
CA ALA A 65 11.20 -2.30 0.33
C ALA A 65 9.94 -3.07 0.72
N THR A 66 9.11 -3.48 -0.24
CA THR A 66 7.89 -4.27 0.04
C THR A 66 8.20 -5.67 0.58
N LYS A 67 9.40 -6.20 0.32
CA LYS A 67 9.86 -7.51 0.84
C LYS A 67 10.53 -7.44 2.20
N LEU A 68 10.76 -6.25 2.77
CA LEU A 68 11.18 -6.11 4.16
C LEU A 68 9.96 -6.19 5.08
N LYS A 69 10.05 -7.04 6.11
CA LYS A 69 8.99 -7.35 7.07
C LYS A 69 8.47 -6.09 7.75
N ASP A 70 9.39 -5.26 8.24
CA ASP A 70 9.09 -4.05 8.99
C ASP A 70 10.16 -2.97 8.75
N ASN A 71 10.06 -1.86 9.51
CA ASN A 71 10.98 -0.72 9.41
C ASN A 71 12.36 -0.97 10.05
N PHE A 72 12.51 -2.01 10.85
CA PHE A 72 13.75 -2.40 11.53
C PHE A 72 14.58 -3.38 10.71
N GLU A 73 13.95 -4.18 9.83
CA GLU A 73 14.67 -5.00 8.86
C GLU A 73 15.51 -4.11 7.94
N SER A 74 16.71 -4.60 7.64
CA SER A 74 17.61 -3.95 6.68
C SER A 74 18.27 -4.98 5.80
N ILE A 75 18.68 -4.53 4.63
CA ILE A 75 19.35 -5.31 3.60
C ILE A 75 20.59 -4.56 3.15
N THR A 76 21.66 -5.29 2.87
CA THR A 76 22.90 -4.72 2.35
C THR A 76 22.90 -4.88 0.83
N LEU A 77 22.99 -3.76 0.11
CA LEU A 77 23.17 -3.78 -1.35
C LEU A 77 24.52 -4.42 -1.70
N LEU A 78 24.67 -4.91 -2.93
CA LEU A 78 25.97 -5.45 -3.39
C LEU A 78 27.08 -4.38 -3.48
N SER A 79 26.71 -3.09 -3.42
CA SER A 79 27.64 -1.97 -3.24
C SER A 79 28.19 -1.85 -1.80
N GLY A 80 27.65 -2.60 -0.84
CA GLY A 80 27.97 -2.52 0.59
C GLY A 80 27.08 -1.56 1.39
N GLU A 81 26.18 -0.82 0.74
CA GLU A 81 25.29 0.12 1.42
C GLU A 81 24.17 -0.61 2.19
N LYS A 82 24.00 -0.29 3.48
CA LYS A 82 22.92 -0.81 4.32
C LYS A 82 21.65 0.04 4.18
N MET A 83 20.59 -0.60 3.68
CA MET A 83 19.30 0.01 3.36
C MET A 83 18.19 -0.57 4.24
N ASN A 84 17.41 0.28 4.89
CA ASN A 84 16.15 -0.11 5.50
C ASN A 84 14.98 0.26 4.57
N LYS A 85 13.76 -0.08 4.97
CA LYS A 85 12.54 0.17 4.19
C LYS A 85 12.42 1.62 3.75
N GLN A 86 12.57 2.56 4.67
CA GLN A 86 12.48 4.00 4.40
C GLN A 86 13.55 4.47 3.39
N LYS A 87 14.82 4.06 3.56
CA LYS A 87 15.90 4.41 2.62
C LYS A 87 15.64 3.89 1.22
N LEU A 88 15.13 2.66 1.09
CA LEU A 88 14.78 2.08 -0.21
C LEU A 88 13.66 2.89 -0.90
N ILE A 89 12.60 3.22 -0.17
CA ILE A 89 11.48 4.01 -0.71
C ILE A 89 11.94 5.41 -1.12
N LEU A 90 12.76 6.08 -0.30
CA LEU A 90 13.32 7.39 -0.64
C LEU A 90 14.22 7.33 -1.88
N HIS A 91 14.97 6.24 -2.06
CA HIS A 91 15.76 6.02 -3.25
C HIS A 91 14.88 5.83 -4.49
N ALA A 92 13.79 5.06 -4.38
CA ALA A 92 12.80 4.91 -5.44
C ALA A 92 12.19 6.26 -5.85
N ILE A 93 11.74 7.07 -4.89
CA ILE A 93 11.20 8.43 -5.14
C ILE A 93 12.23 9.36 -5.78
N LYS A 94 13.50 9.25 -5.38
CA LYS A 94 14.59 10.04 -5.98
C LYS A 94 14.76 9.71 -7.46
N LEU A 95 14.64 8.43 -7.83
CA LEU A 95 14.80 7.97 -9.21
C LEU A 95 13.54 8.24 -10.05
N ASP A 96 12.35 8.08 -9.46
CA ASP A 96 11.07 8.43 -10.08
C ASP A 96 10.14 9.17 -9.10
N PRO A 97 10.09 10.51 -9.18
CA PRO A 97 9.26 11.32 -8.30
C PRO A 97 7.77 11.34 -8.70
N ASN A 98 7.38 10.67 -9.79
CA ASN A 98 5.98 10.62 -10.24
C ASN A 98 5.28 9.31 -9.88
N GLU A 99 5.99 8.33 -9.32
CA GLU A 99 5.43 7.05 -8.87
C GLU A 99 4.63 7.21 -7.57
N TRP A 100 3.31 7.06 -7.64
CA TRP A 100 2.41 7.34 -6.50
C TRP A 100 2.52 6.28 -5.39
N GLU A 101 2.80 5.03 -5.75
CA GLU A 101 2.94 3.87 -4.87
C GLU A 101 4.05 4.11 -3.84
N SER A 102 5.15 4.72 -4.26
CA SER A 102 6.29 5.01 -3.38
C SER A 102 5.93 6.03 -2.31
N TYR A 103 5.16 7.07 -2.63
CA TYR A 103 4.68 8.04 -1.64
C TYR A 103 3.69 7.41 -0.66
N LEU A 104 2.80 6.53 -1.16
CA LEU A 104 1.84 5.83 -0.31
C LEU A 104 2.56 4.89 0.67
N LEU A 105 3.53 4.12 0.17
CA LEU A 105 4.33 3.21 0.98
C LEU A 105 5.17 3.99 2.02
N LEU A 106 5.72 5.15 1.64
CA LEU A 106 6.44 6.02 2.57
C LEU A 106 5.52 6.53 3.68
N ALA A 107 4.32 6.99 3.34
CA ALA A 107 3.34 7.46 4.33
C ALA A 107 3.00 6.37 5.35
N ASN A 108 2.75 5.15 4.86
CA ASN A 108 2.43 4.00 5.69
C ASN A 108 3.62 3.51 6.53
N SER A 109 4.86 3.81 6.12
CA SER A 109 6.06 3.45 6.88
C SER A 109 6.39 4.40 8.03
N LEU A 110 5.83 5.62 8.05
CA LEU A 110 6.09 6.56 9.14
C LEU A 110 5.35 6.12 10.41
N GLU A 111 6.05 6.13 11.54
CA GLU A 111 5.48 5.77 12.85
C GLU A 111 5.36 7.01 13.74
N GLY A 112 4.16 7.26 14.26
CA GLY A 112 3.83 8.45 15.06
C GLY A 112 3.18 9.59 14.26
N GLN A 113 2.40 10.42 14.95
CA GLN A 113 1.62 11.52 14.35
C GLN A 113 2.52 12.66 13.83
N GLU A 114 3.60 12.97 14.56
CA GLU A 114 4.54 14.05 14.23
C GLU A 114 5.72 13.58 13.37
N ALA A 115 5.70 12.34 12.88
CA ALA A 115 6.78 11.79 12.07
C ALA A 115 6.91 12.53 10.74
N THR A 116 8.15 12.89 10.40
CA THR A 116 8.49 13.54 9.14
C THR A 116 9.66 12.84 8.48
N VAL A 117 9.75 13.00 7.15
CA VAL A 117 10.85 12.53 6.33
C VAL A 117 11.30 13.62 5.39
N GLU A 118 12.60 13.70 5.13
CA GLU A 118 13.17 14.60 4.13
C GLU A 118 13.36 13.87 2.80
N LEU A 119 12.80 14.42 1.72
CA LEU A 119 13.01 13.93 0.36
C LEU A 119 14.36 14.40 -0.19
N ALA A 120 14.84 13.77 -1.26
CA ALA A 120 16.12 14.12 -1.90
C ALA A 120 16.18 15.58 -2.44
N ASN A 121 15.04 16.25 -2.60
CA ASN A 121 14.95 17.67 -2.98
C ASN A 121 14.90 18.63 -1.78
N GLY A 122 15.16 18.15 -0.55
CA GLY A 122 15.14 18.94 0.68
C GLY A 122 13.75 19.22 1.24
N ARG A 123 12.66 18.79 0.58
CA ARG A 123 11.30 18.94 1.13
C ARG A 123 11.10 17.97 2.28
N ARG A 124 10.73 18.50 3.44
CA ARG A 124 10.24 17.69 4.56
C ARG A 124 8.74 17.45 4.43
N MET A 125 8.32 16.21 4.60
CA MET A 125 6.93 15.79 4.48
C MET A 125 6.51 14.93 5.67
N ASN A 126 5.32 15.17 6.20
CA ASN A 126 4.63 14.28 7.15
C ASN A 126 3.69 13.31 6.42
N LYS A 127 3.04 12.40 7.16
CA LYS A 127 2.06 11.44 6.61
C LYS A 127 0.98 12.11 5.76
N MET A 128 0.36 13.15 6.28
CA MET A 128 -0.72 13.88 5.61
C MET A 128 -0.27 14.41 4.24
N GLN A 129 0.90 15.04 4.20
CA GLN A 129 1.47 15.58 2.96
C GLN A 129 1.84 14.48 1.97
N LEU A 130 2.32 13.33 2.44
CA LEU A 130 2.63 12.18 1.58
C LEU A 130 1.35 11.60 0.96
N TYR A 131 0.26 11.41 1.72
CA TYR A 131 -1.02 10.97 1.18
C TYR A 131 -1.60 11.96 0.16
N LEU A 132 -1.51 13.27 0.43
CA LEU A 132 -1.92 14.31 -0.53
C LEU A 132 -1.09 14.27 -1.82
N GLN A 133 0.21 14.00 -1.70
CA GLN A 133 1.08 13.83 -2.87
C GLN A 133 0.71 12.57 -3.67
N THR A 134 0.37 11.46 -3.00
CA THR A 134 -0.18 10.27 -3.66
C THR A 134 -1.45 10.62 -4.45
N ILE A 135 -2.43 11.32 -3.85
CA ILE A 135 -3.67 11.73 -4.52
C ILE A 135 -3.39 12.65 -5.71
N LYS A 136 -2.42 13.55 -5.58
CA LYS A 136 -2.02 14.45 -6.67
C LYS A 136 -1.50 13.68 -7.88
N LEU A 137 -0.74 12.61 -7.65
CA LEU A 137 -0.18 11.76 -8.70
C LEU A 137 -1.21 10.78 -9.26
N ASN A 138 -2.05 10.19 -8.40
CA ASN A 138 -3.13 9.29 -8.79
C ASN A 138 -4.37 9.47 -7.88
N PRO A 139 -5.42 10.18 -8.34
CA PRO A 139 -6.61 10.46 -7.55
C PRO A 139 -7.58 9.28 -7.46
N TYR A 140 -7.35 8.18 -8.19
CA TYR A 140 -8.24 7.02 -8.30
C TYR A 140 -7.85 5.87 -7.37
N VAL A 141 -7.01 6.13 -6.37
CA VAL A 141 -6.63 5.15 -5.34
C VAL A 141 -7.30 5.54 -4.04
N GLU A 142 -8.04 4.63 -3.41
CA GLU A 142 -8.81 4.91 -2.19
C GLU A 142 -7.93 4.99 -0.93
N SER A 143 -6.84 4.20 -0.89
CA SER A 143 -5.92 4.09 0.25
C SER A 143 -5.44 5.43 0.85
N PRO A 144 -4.95 6.41 0.06
CA PRO A 144 -4.53 7.69 0.62
C PRO A 144 -5.69 8.52 1.20
N TYR A 145 -6.91 8.41 0.69
CA TYR A 145 -8.07 9.09 1.29
C TYR A 145 -8.40 8.49 2.66
N ILE A 146 -8.36 7.16 2.78
CA ILE A 146 -8.52 6.46 4.06
C ILE A 146 -7.44 6.90 5.04
N GLY A 147 -6.18 6.96 4.59
CA GLY A 147 -5.04 7.41 5.38
C GLY A 147 -5.23 8.84 5.91
N ILE A 148 -5.59 9.79 5.04
CA ILE A 148 -5.91 11.17 5.43
C ILE A 148 -7.01 11.21 6.48
N ALA A 149 -8.13 10.53 6.23
CA ALA A 149 -9.27 10.58 7.13
C ALA A 149 -8.94 10.00 8.51
N LYS A 150 -8.08 8.97 8.60
CA LYS A 150 -7.62 8.41 9.87
C LYS A 150 -6.73 9.36 10.68
N GLU A 151 -5.96 10.21 10.00
CA GLU A 151 -5.13 11.24 10.65
C GLU A 151 -5.93 12.49 11.05
N MET A 152 -7.15 12.66 10.52
CA MET A 152 -8.02 13.80 10.82
C MET A 152 -8.86 13.61 12.08
N LYS A 153 -9.02 14.69 12.85
CA LYS A 153 -10.05 14.79 13.88
C LYS A 153 -11.42 14.99 13.21
N ARG A 154 -12.50 14.65 13.94
CA ARG A 154 -13.88 14.65 13.42
C ARG A 154 -14.27 15.92 12.66
N HIS A 155 -13.89 17.08 13.18
CA HIS A 155 -14.28 18.38 12.62
C HIS A 155 -13.21 19.03 11.75
N ASP A 156 -12.13 18.31 11.45
CA ASP A 156 -11.10 18.83 10.57
C ASP A 156 -11.59 18.88 9.13
N ALA A 157 -11.05 19.84 8.40
CA ALA A 157 -11.18 19.94 6.95
C ALA A 157 -9.80 20.17 6.34
N ILE A 158 -9.59 19.62 5.15
CA ILE A 158 -8.33 19.75 4.43
C ILE A 158 -8.58 20.13 2.98
N ARG A 159 -7.64 20.88 2.40
CA ARG A 159 -7.66 21.19 0.97
C ARG A 159 -7.03 20.04 0.19
N LEU A 160 -7.81 19.38 -0.66
CA LEU A 160 -7.32 18.32 -1.53
C LEU A 160 -6.53 18.89 -2.72
N PRO A 161 -5.74 18.09 -3.44
CA PRO A 161 -5.01 18.55 -4.63
C PRO A 161 -5.91 19.10 -5.74
N SER A 162 -7.19 18.70 -5.78
CA SER A 162 -8.23 19.25 -6.65
C SER A 162 -8.57 20.72 -6.34
N GLY A 163 -8.15 21.23 -5.18
CA GLY A 163 -8.43 22.58 -4.70
C GLY A 163 -9.66 22.69 -3.82
N GLU A 164 -10.50 21.65 -3.76
CA GLU A 164 -11.68 21.60 -2.89
C GLU A 164 -11.29 21.44 -1.42
N VAL A 165 -12.09 22.01 -0.51
CA VAL A 165 -11.96 21.78 0.92
C VAL A 165 -12.91 20.65 1.30
N ALA A 166 -12.36 19.57 1.84
CA ALA A 166 -13.10 18.37 2.20
C ALA A 166 -13.00 18.10 3.71
N THR A 167 -14.14 17.84 4.35
CA THR A 167 -14.22 17.32 5.72
C THR A 167 -13.79 15.86 5.76
N LYS A 168 -13.48 15.34 6.95
CA LYS A 168 -13.19 13.92 7.17
C LYS A 168 -14.25 12.99 6.54
N ARG A 169 -15.54 13.32 6.71
CA ARG A 169 -16.65 12.58 6.08
C ARG A 169 -16.60 12.61 4.55
N GLN A 170 -16.40 13.78 3.97
CA GLN A 170 -16.33 13.91 2.51
C GLN A 170 -15.14 13.11 1.92
N ILE A 171 -14.05 13.00 2.66
CA ILE A 171 -12.89 12.18 2.27
C ILE A 171 -13.22 10.70 2.29
N PHE A 172 -13.89 10.19 3.33
CA PHE A 172 -14.35 8.79 3.33
C PHE A 172 -15.35 8.50 2.20
N LEU A 173 -16.27 9.42 1.90
CA LEU A 173 -17.21 9.27 0.78
C LEU A 173 -16.49 9.21 -0.58
N LYS A 174 -15.40 9.98 -0.76
CA LYS A 174 -14.54 9.86 -1.95
C LYS A 174 -13.87 8.50 -2.04
N ALA A 175 -13.38 7.96 -0.92
CA ALA A 175 -12.80 6.61 -0.88
C ALA A 175 -13.82 5.52 -1.27
N ILE A 176 -15.06 5.61 -0.76
CA ILE A 176 -16.18 4.71 -1.16
C ILE A 176 -16.50 4.86 -2.65
N HIS A 177 -16.48 6.08 -3.18
CA HIS A 177 -16.75 6.30 -4.59
C HIS A 177 -15.74 5.59 -5.50
N ILE A 178 -14.47 5.59 -5.09
CA ILE A 178 -13.39 4.89 -5.80
C ILE A 178 -13.55 3.38 -5.67
N ASN A 179 -13.76 2.88 -4.45
CA ASN A 179 -13.91 1.46 -4.17
C ASN A 179 -15.12 1.20 -3.25
N PRO A 180 -16.31 0.95 -3.82
CA PRO A 180 -17.54 0.84 -3.04
C PRO A 180 -17.68 -0.49 -2.29
N THR A 181 -16.84 -1.48 -2.57
CA THR A 181 -16.86 -2.80 -1.91
C THR A 181 -15.86 -2.90 -0.77
N HIS A 182 -15.05 -1.85 -0.52
CA HIS A 182 -14.07 -1.84 0.56
C HIS A 182 -14.76 -1.60 1.92
N ASP A 183 -15.06 -2.71 2.60
CA ASP A 183 -15.75 -2.80 3.89
C ASP A 183 -15.17 -1.88 4.98
N CYS A 184 -13.84 -1.78 5.09
CA CYS A 184 -13.18 -1.01 6.14
C CYS A 184 -13.53 0.49 6.10
N ILE A 185 -13.92 1.02 4.93
CA ILE A 185 -14.28 2.43 4.80
C ILE A 185 -15.61 2.69 5.52
N TYR A 186 -16.60 1.81 5.33
CA TYR A 186 -17.88 1.89 6.02
C TYR A 186 -17.68 1.81 7.53
N TYR A 187 -16.81 0.90 8.00
CA TYR A 187 -16.45 0.79 9.41
C TYR A 187 -15.92 2.11 9.99
N ASN A 188 -14.93 2.74 9.32
CA ASN A 188 -14.36 4.01 9.81
C ASN A 188 -15.39 5.14 9.84
N ILE A 189 -16.37 5.15 8.93
CA ILE A 189 -17.47 6.13 8.97
C ILE A 189 -18.39 5.88 10.18
N LEU A 190 -18.68 4.62 10.52
CA LEU A 190 -19.51 4.28 11.68
C LEU A 190 -18.88 4.70 13.01
N GLU A 191 -17.57 4.49 13.15
CA GLU A 191 -16.84 4.97 14.34
C GLU A 191 -16.88 6.50 14.46
N ASP A 192 -16.85 7.21 13.33
CA ASP A 192 -16.90 8.67 13.30
C ASP A 192 -18.33 9.25 13.40
N LEU A 193 -19.40 8.42 13.42
CA LEU A 193 -20.79 8.86 13.56
C LEU A 193 -21.24 8.98 15.03
N GLN A 194 -21.87 10.10 15.40
CA GLN A 194 -22.72 10.16 16.60
C GLN A 194 -24.08 9.50 16.32
N ASP A 195 -24.77 9.10 17.39
CA ASP A 195 -26.01 8.32 17.32
C ASP A 195 -27.15 9.02 16.56
N TRP A 196 -27.14 10.36 16.58
CA TRP A 196 -28.14 11.21 15.93
C TRP A 196 -27.74 11.64 14.51
N GLU A 197 -26.51 11.35 14.08
CA GLU A 197 -26.01 11.78 12.78
C GLU A 197 -26.40 10.83 11.65
N THR A 198 -26.50 11.38 10.44
CA THR A 198 -26.81 10.62 9.23
C THR A 198 -25.76 10.88 8.14
N ILE A 199 -25.58 9.92 7.24
CA ILE A 199 -24.79 10.08 6.01
C ILE A 199 -25.70 9.81 4.81
N THR A 200 -25.52 10.57 3.73
CA THR A 200 -26.16 10.28 2.45
C THR A 200 -25.11 9.69 1.52
N LEU A 201 -25.31 8.45 1.09
CA LEU A 201 -24.47 7.84 0.04
C LEU A 201 -24.73 8.51 -1.31
N LEU A 202 -23.84 8.32 -2.27
CA LEU A 202 -24.04 8.82 -3.64
C LEU A 202 -25.27 8.22 -4.35
N SER A 203 -25.78 7.09 -3.87
CA SER A 203 -27.06 6.52 -4.30
C SER A 203 -28.28 7.33 -3.84
N GLY A 204 -28.10 8.38 -3.03
CA GLY A 204 -29.16 9.11 -2.37
C GLY A 204 -29.69 8.43 -1.10
N ARG A 205 -29.17 7.24 -0.75
CA ARG A 205 -29.57 6.53 0.47
C ARG A 205 -29.04 7.24 1.70
N VAL A 206 -29.94 7.60 2.62
CA VAL A 206 -29.61 8.10 3.96
C VAL A 206 -29.38 6.93 4.89
N MET A 207 -28.32 6.98 5.68
CA MET A 207 -27.96 6.00 6.70
C MET A 207 -27.76 6.69 8.04
N THR A 208 -28.15 6.04 9.13
CA THR A 208 -27.90 6.49 10.51
C THR A 208 -27.14 5.40 11.26
N LYS A 209 -26.53 5.73 12.40
CA LYS A 209 -25.85 4.74 13.23
C LYS A 209 -26.78 3.63 13.75
N HIS A 210 -28.07 3.92 13.91
CA HIS A 210 -29.09 2.97 14.37
C HIS A 210 -29.71 2.14 13.22
N PHE A 211 -29.50 2.54 11.97
CA PHE A 211 -29.98 1.83 10.77
C PHE A 211 -29.00 0.76 10.30
N PHE A 212 -28.56 -0.07 11.25
CA PHE A 212 -28.11 -1.42 10.97
C PHE A 212 -29.01 -2.39 11.74
N PRO A 213 -30.24 -2.66 11.24
CA PRO A 213 -30.96 -3.84 11.68
C PRO A 213 -30.12 -5.07 11.31
N ASP A 214 -30.08 -6.10 12.16
CA ASP A 214 -29.37 -7.36 11.88
C ASP A 214 -29.88 -8.09 10.62
N THR A 215 -30.96 -7.58 10.02
CA THR A 215 -31.77 -8.19 8.98
C THR A 215 -31.84 -7.42 7.66
N GLU A 216 -31.37 -6.17 7.58
CA GLU A 216 -31.47 -5.40 6.32
C GLU A 216 -30.22 -5.49 5.46
N THR A 217 -30.44 -5.77 4.18
CA THR A 217 -29.42 -5.82 3.13
C THR A 217 -29.14 -4.42 2.58
N ILE A 218 -27.87 -4.02 2.60
CA ILE A 218 -27.36 -2.85 1.90
C ILE A 218 -27.04 -3.27 0.47
N LEU A 219 -27.80 -2.74 -0.50
CA LEU A 219 -27.45 -2.88 -1.91
C LEU A 219 -26.25 -1.98 -2.20
N LEU A 220 -25.09 -2.61 -2.38
CA LEU A 220 -23.87 -1.96 -2.81
C LEU A 220 -24.02 -1.45 -4.24
N PRO A 221 -23.26 -0.43 -4.67
CA PRO A 221 -23.15 -0.03 -6.07
C PRO A 221 -22.76 -1.18 -7.02
N SER A 222 -22.16 -2.26 -6.50
CA SER A 222 -21.89 -3.51 -7.23
C SER A 222 -23.15 -4.35 -7.53
N GLY A 223 -24.30 -3.99 -6.97
CA GLY A 223 -25.54 -4.78 -7.01
C GLY A 223 -25.62 -5.87 -5.94
N GLU A 224 -24.62 -6.00 -5.07
CA GLU A 224 -24.58 -7.00 -4.01
C GLU A 224 -25.33 -6.53 -2.77
N ASN A 225 -26.00 -7.47 -2.10
CA ASN A 225 -26.74 -7.22 -0.88
C ASN A 225 -25.89 -7.62 0.34
N MET A 226 -25.47 -6.66 1.16
CA MET A 226 -24.64 -6.92 2.33
C MET A 226 -25.41 -6.61 3.63
N THR A 227 -25.51 -7.58 4.54
CA THR A 227 -26.20 -7.39 5.83
C THR A 227 -25.24 -6.87 6.89
N LYS A 228 -25.76 -6.27 7.96
CA LYS A 228 -24.97 -5.98 9.17
C LYS A 228 -24.25 -7.22 9.70
N ARG A 229 -24.89 -8.40 9.66
CA ARG A 229 -24.24 -9.66 10.04
C ARG A 229 -23.04 -9.98 9.15
N HIS A 230 -23.10 -9.73 7.84
CA HIS A 230 -21.93 -9.88 6.96
C HIS A 230 -20.82 -8.84 7.24
N LEU A 231 -21.18 -7.60 7.57
CA LEU A 231 -20.25 -6.55 8.03
C LEU A 231 -19.62 -6.86 9.41
N MET A 232 -20.33 -7.60 10.26
CA MET A 232 -19.87 -7.99 11.60
C MET A 232 -19.14 -9.34 11.63
N GLN A 233 -19.46 -10.26 10.72
CA GLN A 233 -18.72 -11.52 10.56
C GLN A 233 -17.37 -11.30 9.87
N THR A 234 -17.29 -10.33 8.96
CA THR A 234 -16.01 -9.79 8.48
C THR A 234 -15.24 -9.11 9.62
N PHE A 235 -15.90 -8.43 10.55
CA PHE A 235 -15.28 -7.90 11.77
C PHE A 235 -14.70 -8.99 12.68
N GLU A 236 -15.42 -10.07 12.99
CA GLU A 236 -14.86 -11.19 13.77
C GLU A 236 -13.69 -11.86 13.04
N PHE A 237 -13.80 -12.04 11.71
CA PHE A 237 -12.73 -12.60 10.89
C PHE A 237 -11.49 -11.69 10.80
N VAL A 238 -11.67 -10.37 10.69
CA VAL A 238 -10.58 -9.37 10.62
C VAL A 238 -9.99 -9.12 12.00
N GLN A 239 -10.78 -9.08 13.09
CA GLN A 239 -10.28 -9.05 14.47
C GLN A 239 -9.51 -10.31 14.79
N ASP A 240 -10.02 -11.51 14.44
CA ASP A 240 -9.30 -12.76 14.66
C ASP A 240 -7.98 -12.78 13.88
N ARG A 241 -7.95 -12.31 12.63
CA ARG A 241 -6.70 -12.18 11.87
C ARG A 241 -5.75 -11.12 12.45
N TYR A 242 -6.28 -10.00 12.94
CA TYR A 242 -5.49 -8.93 13.54
C TYR A 242 -4.89 -9.38 14.87
N HIS A 243 -5.68 -10.04 15.73
CA HIS A 243 -5.22 -10.65 16.97
C HIS A 243 -4.27 -11.83 16.72
N GLN A 244 -4.55 -12.73 15.77
CA GLN A 244 -3.62 -13.80 15.39
C GLN A 244 -2.29 -13.25 14.84
N SER A 245 -2.31 -12.13 14.10
CA SER A 245 -1.09 -11.46 13.64
C SER A 245 -0.28 -10.83 14.76
N GLN A 246 -0.93 -10.39 15.85
CA GLN A 246 -0.26 -9.86 17.05
C GLN A 246 0.24 -10.96 18.00
N TYR A 247 -0.43 -12.12 18.04
CA TYR A 247 0.02 -13.27 18.85
C TYR A 247 1.14 -14.10 18.18
N LEU A 248 1.27 -14.07 16.84
CA LEU A 248 2.41 -14.65 16.12
C LEU A 248 3.74 -13.86 16.30
N HIS A 249 3.76 -12.83 17.16
CA HIS A 249 4.96 -12.10 17.58
C HIS A 249 5.34 -12.33 19.04
N PHE A 250 4.68 -13.28 19.72
CA PHE A 250 5.05 -13.73 21.07
C PHE A 250 5.10 -15.26 21.18
N HIS A 251 5.79 -15.95 20.26
CA HIS A 251 6.42 -17.25 20.48
C HIS A 251 7.58 -17.47 19.52
#